data_AF-A0A536VAR3-F1
#
_entry.id   AF-A0A536VAR3-F1
#
_cell.length_a   1.000
_cell.length_b   1.000
_cell.length_c   1.000
_cell.angle_alpha   90.00
_cell.angle_beta   90.00
_cell.angle_gamma   90.00
#
_symmetry.space_group_name_H-M   'P 1'
#
loop_
_entity.id
_entity.type
_entity.pdbx_description
1 polymer ?
#
loop_
_entity_poly.entity_id
_entity_poly.type
_entity_poly.pdbx_seq_one_letter_code
_entity_poly.pdbx_strand_id
1 'polypeptide(L)'
;MKLGCIADDFTGATDLANNLVRSGMRAVQTIGVPDGAPPADADAVVVALKSRTVPAADAVQQSLQALRWLREHGAQQIYFKYCSTFDSTPAGNIGPVAEALMDALGTDFTIATPAFPDNGRTVFKG
;
A
#
# COMPACT_ATOMS: atom_id res chain seq x y z
N MET A 1 6.11 -14.08 4.65
CA MET A 1 5.57 -12.75 5.06
C MET A 1 4.04 -12.83 5.03
N LYS A 2 3.33 -12.28 6.01
CA LYS A 2 1.85 -12.30 6.00
C LYS A 2 1.28 -11.19 5.13
N LEU A 3 1.80 -9.97 5.29
CA LEU A 3 1.22 -8.77 4.70
C LEU A 3 2.26 -7.98 3.89
N GLY A 4 1.98 -7.75 2.61
CA GLY A 4 2.72 -6.81 1.77
C GLY A 4 1.93 -5.51 1.60
N CYS A 5 2.52 -4.37 1.91
CA CYS A 5 1.86 -3.08 1.78
C CYS A 5 2.55 -2.23 0.73
N ILE A 6 1.75 -1.52 -0.07
CA ILE A 6 2.22 -0.56 -1.07
C ILE A 6 1.65 0.79 -0.64
N ALA A 7 2.51 1.75 -0.26
CA ALA A 7 2.09 3.07 0.20
C ALA A 7 2.44 4.15 -0.83
N ASP A 8 1.50 5.07 -1.06
CA ASP A 8 1.64 6.12 -2.09
C ASP A 8 2.60 7.27 -1.73
N ASP A 9 2.99 7.34 -0.45
CA ASP A 9 3.96 8.29 0.11
C ASP A 9 4.78 7.69 1.27
N PHE A 10 5.80 8.43 1.71
CA PHE A 10 6.67 8.04 2.83
C PHE A 10 6.01 8.18 4.21
N THR A 11 5.21 9.22 4.40
CA THR A 11 4.60 9.51 5.70
C THR A 11 3.51 8.50 6.02
N GLY A 12 2.63 8.20 5.06
CA GLY A 12 1.60 7.17 5.18
C GLY A 12 2.16 5.76 5.28
N ALA A 13 3.31 5.47 4.65
CA ALA A 13 4.05 4.22 4.86
C ALA A 13 4.50 4.07 6.33
N THR A 14 5.08 5.13 6.89
CA THR A 14 5.58 5.15 8.27
C THR A 14 4.46 5.03 9.28
N ASP A 15 3.35 5.74 9.05
CA ASP A 15 2.13 5.64 9.87
C ASP A 15 1.54 4.22 9.84
N LEU A 16 1.44 3.60 8.67
CA LEU A 16 0.99 2.20 8.55
C LEU A 16 1.92 1.25 9.30
N ALA A 17 3.23 1.35 9.08
CA ALA A 17 4.22 0.51 9.75
C ALA A 17 4.13 0.63 11.27
N ASN A 18 3.96 1.86 11.80
CA ASN A 18 3.76 2.10 13.22
C ASN A 18 2.52 1.38 13.76
N ASN A 19 1.38 1.45 13.05
CA ASN A 19 0.15 0.75 13.47
C ASN A 19 0.29 -0.78 13.43
N LEU A 20 1.00 -1.33 12.44
CA LEU A 20 1.30 -2.75 12.35
C LEU A 20 2.18 -3.22 13.53
N VAL A 21 3.22 -2.47 13.87
CA VAL A 21 4.08 -2.75 15.02
C VAL A 21 3.30 -2.69 16.34
N ARG A 22 2.48 -1.66 16.54
CA ARG A 22 1.61 -1.55 17.73
C ARG A 22 0.61 -2.70 17.83
N SER A 23 0.25 -3.32 16.70
CA SER A 23 -0.61 -4.49 16.62
C SER A 23 0.14 -5.82 16.73
N GLY A 24 1.45 -5.79 17.01
CA GLY A 24 2.27 -6.98 17.27
C GLY A 24 2.94 -7.60 16.05
N MET A 25 2.92 -6.95 14.89
CA MET A 25 3.64 -7.44 13.69
C MET A 25 5.08 -6.92 13.65
N ARG A 26 6.03 -7.77 13.26
CA ARG A 26 7.36 -7.33 12.86
C ARG A 26 7.29 -6.69 11.46
N ALA A 27 7.19 -5.36 11.41
CA ALA A 27 7.07 -4.62 10.16
C ALA A 27 8.41 -4.03 9.71
N VAL A 28 8.68 -4.09 8.41
CA VAL A 28 9.84 -3.44 7.77
C VAL A 28 9.32 -2.45 6.73
N GLN A 29 9.77 -1.21 6.79
CA GLN A 29 9.52 -0.23 5.73
C GLN A 29 10.71 -0.17 4.77
N THR A 30 10.43 -0.07 3.47
CA THR A 30 11.44 0.16 2.44
C THR A 30 11.16 1.47 1.71
N ILE A 31 12.21 2.08 1.16
CA ILE A 31 12.12 3.27 0.32
C ILE A 31 12.24 2.80 -1.13
N GLY A 32 11.13 2.82 -1.86
CA GLY A 32 11.06 2.15 -3.16
C GLY A 32 11.11 0.62 -3.06
N VAL A 33 11.18 -0.03 -4.22
CA VAL A 33 11.26 -1.48 -4.35
C VAL A 33 12.72 -1.92 -4.12
N PRO A 34 12.99 -2.80 -3.14
CA PRO A 34 14.36 -3.28 -2.88
C PRO A 34 14.89 -4.21 -3.98
N ASP A 35 16.21 -4.28 -4.11
CA ASP A 35 16.89 -5.27 -4.98
C ASP A 35 17.02 -6.65 -4.30
N GLY A 36 17.03 -6.69 -2.97
CA GLY A 36 17.27 -7.89 -2.17
C GLY A 36 16.04 -8.38 -1.43
N ALA A 37 16.18 -9.53 -0.77
CA ALA A 37 15.13 -10.09 0.07
C ALA A 37 14.91 -9.26 1.35
N PRO A 38 13.67 -9.17 1.87
CA PRO A 38 13.42 -8.60 3.18
C PRO A 38 14.01 -9.48 4.29
N PRO A 39 14.14 -8.95 5.52
CA PRO A 39 14.46 -9.76 6.69
C PRO A 39 13.53 -10.98 6.80
N ALA A 40 14.11 -12.16 7.02
CA ALA A 40 13.39 -13.44 6.99
C ALA A 40 12.28 -13.54 8.06
N ASP A 41 12.40 -12.77 9.15
CA ASP A 41 11.46 -12.75 10.26
C ASP A 41 10.45 -11.57 10.20
N ALA A 42 10.31 -10.92 9.05
CA ALA A 42 9.29 -9.89 8.85
C ALA A 42 7.89 -10.50 8.68
N ASP A 43 6.95 -10.10 9.54
CA ASP A 43 5.53 -10.39 9.37
C ASP A 43 4.92 -9.54 8.26
N ALA A 44 5.36 -8.28 8.14
CA ALA A 44 4.89 -7.33 7.13
C ALA A 44 6.03 -6.52 6.50
N VAL A 45 5.86 -6.17 5.22
CA VAL A 45 6.72 -5.19 4.54
C VAL A 45 5.86 -4.06 3.98
N VAL A 46 6.29 -2.81 4.18
CA VAL A 46 5.66 -1.60 3.65
C VAL A 46 6.59 -0.95 2.64
N VAL A 47 6.28 -1.07 1.36
CA VAL A 47 7.01 -0.42 0.27
C VAL A 47 6.50 1.01 0.11
N ALA A 48 7.34 1.99 0.48
CA ALA A 48 6.99 3.40 0.37
C ALA A 48 7.37 3.93 -1.02
N LEU A 49 6.37 4.36 -1.79
CA LEU A 49 6.53 4.97 -3.10
C LEU A 49 6.36 6.49 -3.00
N LYS A 50 6.65 7.20 -4.10
CA LYS A 50 6.27 8.61 -4.29
C LYS A 50 5.27 8.70 -5.44
N SER A 51 4.16 7.97 -5.31
CA SER A 51 3.22 7.71 -6.41
C SER A 51 1.90 8.47 -6.30
N ARG A 52 1.67 9.26 -5.25
CA ARG A 52 0.41 10.02 -5.06
C ARG A 52 0.06 10.95 -6.23
N THR A 53 1.03 11.74 -6.71
CA THR A 53 0.78 12.87 -7.62
C THR A 53 1.51 12.76 -8.96
N VAL A 54 2.17 11.63 -9.22
CA VAL A 54 2.80 11.36 -10.53
C VAL A 54 1.70 11.00 -11.55
N PRO A 55 2.00 10.97 -12.87
CA PRO A 55 1.06 10.43 -13.84
C PRO A 55 0.56 9.03 -13.46
N ALA A 56 -0.72 8.74 -13.72
CA ALA A 56 -1.35 7.48 -13.31
C ALA A 56 -0.61 6.24 -13.84
N ALA A 57 -0.11 6.30 -15.08
CA ALA A 57 0.69 5.22 -15.67
C ALA A 57 1.96 4.93 -14.86
N ASP A 58 2.64 5.97 -14.37
CA ASP A 58 3.85 5.82 -13.56
C ASP A 58 3.52 5.24 -12.18
N ALA A 59 2.44 5.71 -11.55
CA ALA A 59 1.97 5.19 -10.27
C ALA A 59 1.58 3.70 -10.37
N VAL A 60 0.88 3.32 -11.45
CA VAL A 60 0.55 1.92 -11.75
C VAL A 60 1.81 1.09 -11.95
N GLN A 61 2.76 1.55 -12.77
CA GLN A 61 3.99 0.81 -13.03
C GLN A 61 4.79 0.54 -11.75
N GLN A 62 4.99 1.57 -10.92
CA GLN A 62 5.69 1.45 -9.64
C GLN A 62 4.96 0.52 -8.67
N SER A 63 3.63 0.61 -8.60
CA SER A 63 2.83 -0.24 -7.72
C SER A 63 2.85 -1.70 -8.15
N LEU A 64 2.80 -1.98 -9.46
CA LEU A 64 2.94 -3.33 -9.99
C LEU A 64 4.35 -3.90 -9.78
N GLN A 65 5.39 -3.07 -9.83
CA GLN A 65 6.75 -3.48 -9.47
C GLN A 65 6.85 -3.87 -8.00
N ALA A 66 6.29 -3.04 -7.10
CA ALA A 66 6.22 -3.35 -5.68
C ALA A 66 5.41 -4.63 -5.41
N LEU A 67 4.27 -4.80 -6.08
CA LEU A 67 3.44 -6.02 -5.99
C LEU A 67 4.23 -7.26 -6.38
N ARG A 68 4.93 -7.25 -7.52
CA ARG A 68 5.74 -8.39 -7.98
C ARG A 68 6.77 -8.77 -6.94
N TRP A 69 7.55 -7.80 -6.47
CA TRP A 69 8.56 -8.03 -5.44
C TRP A 69 7.95 -8.60 -4.15
N LEU A 70 6.82 -8.05 -3.68
CA LEU A 70 6.13 -8.55 -2.48
C LEU A 70 5.65 -10.00 -2.65
N ARG A 71 5.12 -10.35 -3.84
CA ARG A 71 4.67 -11.71 -4.15
C ARG A 71 5.83 -12.69 -4.25
N GLU A 72 6.93 -12.31 -4.88
CA GLU A 72 8.16 -13.10 -4.96
C GLU A 72 8.73 -13.43 -3.58
N HIS A 73 8.55 -12.52 -2.61
CA HIS A 73 8.97 -12.69 -1.21
C HIS A 73 7.84 -13.23 -0.30
N GLY A 74 6.80 -13.81 -0.90
CA GLY A 74 5.82 -14.63 -0.21
C GLY A 74 4.80 -13.85 0.60
N ALA A 75 4.47 -12.61 0.22
CA ALA A 75 3.32 -11.89 0.78
C ALA A 75 2.01 -12.63 0.44
N GLN A 76 1.20 -12.92 1.47
CA GLN A 76 -0.08 -13.64 1.32
C GLN A 76 -1.26 -12.70 1.08
N GLN A 77 -1.17 -11.47 1.60
CA GLN A 77 -2.17 -10.42 1.43
C GLN A 77 -1.50 -9.12 1.01
N ILE A 78 -2.20 -8.33 0.18
CA ILE A 78 -1.75 -7.01 -0.26
C ILE A 78 -2.62 -5.92 0.34
N TYR A 79 -1.98 -4.88 0.87
CA TYR A 79 -2.62 -3.67 1.37
C TYR A 79 -2.17 -2.45 0.57
N PHE A 80 -3.07 -1.82 -0.17
CA PHE A 80 -2.78 -0.55 -0.83
C PHE A 80 -3.12 0.62 0.10
N LYS A 81 -2.09 1.36 0.53
CA LYS A 81 -2.20 2.48 1.46
C LYS A 81 -2.14 3.81 0.70
N TYR A 82 -3.21 4.60 0.84
CA TYR A 82 -3.33 5.98 0.37
C TYR A 82 -3.75 6.92 1.52
N CYS A 83 -3.84 8.21 1.27
CA CYS A 83 -4.15 9.22 2.29
C CYS A 83 -5.55 9.04 2.90
N SER A 84 -5.70 9.30 4.21
CA SER A 84 -6.98 9.21 4.94
C SER A 84 -7.97 10.31 4.56
N THR A 85 -7.54 11.33 3.81
CA THR A 85 -8.38 12.35 3.18
C THR A 85 -8.65 12.09 1.70
N PHE A 86 -8.29 10.90 1.21
CA PHE A 86 -8.54 10.45 -0.16
C PHE A 86 -7.90 11.34 -1.25
N ASP A 87 -6.74 11.93 -0.94
CA ASP A 87 -5.97 12.83 -1.80
C ASP A 87 -5.78 12.24 -3.21
N SER A 88 -6.56 12.76 -4.15
CA SER A 88 -6.58 12.32 -5.55
C SER A 88 -7.26 13.37 -6.41
N THR A 89 -7.18 13.19 -7.73
CA THR A 89 -7.93 13.94 -8.73
C THR A 89 -8.77 12.97 -9.56
N PRO A 90 -9.67 13.43 -10.45
CA PRO A 90 -10.34 12.53 -11.40
C PRO A 90 -9.38 11.71 -12.27
N ALA A 91 -8.12 12.16 -12.42
CA ALA A 91 -7.10 11.44 -13.16
C ALA A 91 -6.37 10.37 -12.34
N GLY A 92 -6.60 10.28 -11.02
CA GLY A 92 -5.95 9.30 -10.15
C GLY A 92 -5.25 9.88 -8.91
N ASN A 93 -4.48 9.07 -8.17
CA ASN A 93 -4.00 7.74 -8.57
C ASN A 93 -4.65 6.54 -7.85
N ILE A 94 -5.54 6.78 -6.89
CA ILE A 94 -6.14 5.70 -6.07
C ILE A 94 -6.87 4.67 -6.94
N GLY A 95 -7.79 5.10 -7.80
CA GLY A 95 -8.55 4.22 -8.69
C GLY A 95 -7.66 3.42 -9.64
N PRO A 96 -6.87 4.08 -10.52
CA PRO A 96 -6.02 3.39 -11.49
C PRO A 96 -5.06 2.36 -10.87
N VAL A 97 -4.47 2.69 -9.70
CA VAL A 97 -3.59 1.75 -8.99
C VAL A 97 -4.38 0.59 -8.40
N ALA A 98 -5.53 0.84 -7.76
CA ALA A 98 -6.35 -0.23 -7.19
C ALA A 98 -6.81 -1.21 -8.27
N GLU A 99 -7.32 -0.72 -9.40
CA GLU A 99 -7.74 -1.55 -10.54
C GLU A 99 -6.59 -2.39 -11.09
N ALA A 100 -5.43 -1.79 -11.33
CA ALA A 100 -4.26 -2.53 -11.83
C ALA A 100 -3.76 -3.60 -10.84
N LEU A 101 -3.82 -3.32 -9.53
CA LEU A 101 -3.47 -4.30 -8.50
C LEU A 101 -4.50 -5.44 -8.45
N MET A 102 -5.79 -5.13 -8.59
CA MET A 102 -6.86 -6.13 -8.63
C MET A 102 -6.71 -7.07 -9.82
N ASP A 103 -6.47 -6.52 -11.01
CA ASP A 103 -6.19 -7.28 -12.24
C ASP A 103 -4.99 -8.22 -12.05
N ALA A 104 -3.88 -7.70 -11.51
CA ALA A 104 -2.65 -8.48 -11.30
C ALA A 104 -2.77 -9.55 -10.19
N LEU A 105 -3.72 -9.37 -9.26
CA LEU A 105 -4.06 -10.32 -8.21
C LEU A 105 -5.16 -11.30 -8.62
N GLY A 106 -5.84 -11.06 -9.74
CA GLY A 106 -6.96 -11.88 -10.20
C GLY A 106 -8.18 -11.78 -9.29
N THR A 107 -8.45 -10.61 -8.72
CA THR A 107 -9.63 -10.35 -7.88
C THR A 107 -10.55 -9.33 -8.55
N ASP A 108 -11.85 -9.56 -8.44
CA ASP A 108 -12.91 -8.71 -9.02
C ASP A 108 -13.49 -7.70 -8.02
N PHE A 109 -13.07 -7.76 -6.75
CA PHE A 109 -13.59 -6.91 -5.69
C PHE A 109 -12.53 -6.50 -4.66
N THR A 110 -12.58 -5.25 -4.21
CA THR A 110 -11.81 -4.76 -3.06
C THR A 110 -12.57 -3.68 -2.31
N ILE A 111 -12.10 -3.34 -1.10
CA ILE A 111 -12.65 -2.26 -0.29
C ILE A 111 -11.80 -0.99 -0.41
N ALA A 112 -12.46 0.17 -0.29
CA ALA A 112 -11.80 1.44 -0.11
C ALA A 112 -12.23 2.06 1.22
N THR A 113 -11.30 2.18 2.18
CA THR A 113 -11.58 2.77 3.50
C THR A 113 -10.47 3.74 3.91
N PRO A 114 -10.69 5.06 3.77
CA PRO A 114 -9.77 6.06 4.26
C PRO A 114 -10.01 6.41 5.74
N ALA A 115 -11.02 5.79 6.39
CA ALA A 115 -11.38 6.08 7.77
C ALA A 115 -10.22 5.78 8.73
N PHE A 116 -9.95 6.73 9.63
CA PHE A 116 -8.98 6.61 10.70
C PHE A 116 -9.48 7.38 11.93
N PRO A 117 -10.35 6.78 12.77
CA PRO A 117 -11.03 7.47 13.87
C PRO A 117 -10.09 8.07 14.91
N ASP A 118 -8.96 7.43 15.22
CA ASP A 118 -7.94 7.98 16.15
C ASP A 118 -7.41 9.34 15.67
N ASN A 119 -7.45 9.58 14.36
CA ASN A 119 -7.09 10.85 13.73
C ASN A 119 -8.33 11.65 13.28
N GLY A 120 -9.52 11.35 13.79
CA GLY A 120 -10.76 12.08 13.49
C GLY A 120 -11.29 11.90 12.06
N ARG A 121 -10.84 10.89 11.32
CA ARG A 121 -11.37 10.58 9.98
C ARG A 121 -12.43 9.49 10.09
N THR A 122 -13.68 9.81 9.80
CA THR A 122 -14.81 8.87 9.84
C THR A 122 -15.58 8.89 8.52
N VAL A 123 -16.15 7.74 8.13
CA VAL A 123 -16.97 7.57 6.92
C VAL A 123 -18.38 7.16 7.33
N PHE A 124 -19.39 7.84 6.80
CA PHE A 124 -20.81 7.51 7.02
C PHE A 124 -21.58 7.68 5.72
N LYS A 125 -22.19 6.60 5.22
CA LYS A 125 -22.92 6.53 3.94
C LYS A 125 -22.06 6.81 2.69
N GLY A 126 -20.77 6.49 2.74
CA GLY A 126 -19.83 6.72 1.65
C GLY A 126 -19.21 8.10 1.76
#